data_AF-A0A921ZVL7-F1
#
_entry.id   AF-A0A921ZVL7-F1
#
_cell.length_a   1.000
_cell.length_b   1.000
_cell.length_c   1.000
_cell.angle_alpha   90.00
_cell.angle_beta   90.00
_cell.angle_gamma   90.00
#
_symmetry.space_group_name_H-M   'P 1'
#
loop_
_entity.id
_entity.type
_entity.pdbx_description
1 polymer ?
#
loop_
_entity_poly.entity_id
_entity_poly.type
_entity_poly.pdbx_seq_one_letter_code
_entity_poly.pdbx_strand_id
1 'polypeptide(L)' 'MTKVPTVIHWFRLDLRIHDNLALRNAINEAENRKHYLRPIYVIDPNIKNRVGLNRLRFLLQSLQDLDMNLRNRNSRLY' A
#
# COMPACT_ATOMS: atom_id res chain seq x y z
N MET A 1 6.75 -4.74 25.89
CA MET A 1 6.21 -5.24 24.60
C MET A 1 7.39 -5.52 23.68
N THR A 2 7.63 -6.78 23.31
CA THR A 2 8.64 -7.12 22.31
C THR A 2 8.24 -6.52 20.97
N LYS A 3 9.14 -5.76 20.33
CA LYS A 3 8.87 -5.18 19.01
C LYS A 3 8.91 -6.30 17.97
N VAL A 4 7.75 -6.72 17.46
CA VAL A 4 7.68 -7.61 16.31
C VAL A 4 8.10 -6.81 15.06
N PRO A 5 9.10 -7.28 14.29
CA PRO A 5 9.52 -6.59 13.07
C PRO A 5 8.39 -6.49 12.04
N THR A 6 8.54 -5.58 11.09
CA THR A 6 7.52 -5.29 10.07
C THR A 6 8.10 -5.37 8.67
N VAL A 7 7.40 -6.05 7.80
CA VAL A 7 7.61 -6.03 6.35
C VAL A 7 6.79 -4.89 5.77
N ILE A 8 7.44 -4.04 4.99
CA ILE A 8 6.78 -2.93 4.32
C ILE A 8 6.58 -3.31 2.85
N HIS A 9 5.33 -3.24 2.39
CA HIS A 9 5.04 -3.24 0.97
C HIS A 9 4.74 -1.80 0.53
N TRP A 10 5.65 -1.21 -0.25
CA TRP A 10 5.47 0.16 -0.73
C TRP A 10 4.82 0.16 -2.11
N PHE A 11 3.53 0.52 -2.14
CA PHE A 11 2.82 0.76 -3.38
C PHE A 11 3.35 2.03 -4.06
N ARG A 12 3.67 1.92 -5.36
CA ARG A 12 4.11 3.05 -6.19
C ARG A 12 3.30 3.13 -7.47
N LEU A 13 3.58 2.25 -8.43
CA LEU A 13 2.90 2.21 -9.72
C LEU A 13 1.68 1.28 -9.68
N ASP A 14 1.84 0.10 -9.09
CA ASP A 14 0.78 -0.91 -9.04
C ASP A 14 -0.13 -0.72 -7.82
N LEU A 15 -1.13 0.15 -7.94
CA LEU A 15 -2.16 0.39 -6.92
C LEU A 15 -3.24 -0.71 -6.90
N ARG A 16 -2.82 -1.98 -6.89
CA ARG A 16 -3.71 -3.15 -6.92
C ARG A 16 -3.23 -4.27 -5.99
N ILE A 17 -4.20 -5.01 -5.45
CA ILE A 17 -3.95 -6.18 -4.59
C ILE A 17 -3.86 -7.50 -5.36
N HIS A 18 -4.57 -7.59 -6.48
CA HIS A 18 -4.56 -8.78 -7.34
C HIS A 18 -3.38 -8.70 -8.30
N ASP A 19 -2.80 -9.86 -8.61
CA ASP A 19 -1.69 -9.98 -9.57
C ASP A 19 -0.56 -8.97 -9.34
N ASN A 20 -0.11 -8.89 -8.09
CA ASN A 20 0.99 -8.05 -7.65
C ASN A 20 2.08 -8.93 -7.01
N LEU A 21 3.12 -9.24 -7.80
CA LEU A 21 4.22 -10.12 -7.38
C LEU A 21 4.96 -9.57 -6.16
N ALA A 22 5.18 -8.25 -6.11
CA ALA A 22 5.87 -7.61 -4.99
C ALA A 22 5.04 -7.69 -3.70
N LEU A 23 3.72 -7.55 -3.78
CA LEU A 23 2.82 -7.73 -2.64
C LEU A 23 2.81 -9.19 -2.17
N ARG A 24 2.72 -10.14 -3.10
CA ARG A 24 2.77 -11.57 -2.79
C ARG A 24 4.06 -11.95 -2.07
N ASN A 25 5.20 -11.46 -2.54
CA ASN A 25 6.49 -11.71 -1.90
C ASN A 25 6.56 -11.10 -0.49
N ALA A 26 6.01 -9.90 -0.29
CA ALA A 26 5.95 -9.27 1.02
C ALA A 26 5.04 -10.03 2.01
N ILE A 27 3.90 -10.56 1.53
CA ILE A 27 3.02 -11.43 2.33
C ILE A 27 3.77 -12.70 2.75
N ASN A 28 4.41 -13.38 1.80
CA ASN A 28 5.17 -14.60 2.07
C ASN A 28 6.32 -14.37 3.07
N GLU A 29 7.04 -13.25 2.97
CA GLU A 29 8.10 -12.91 3.93
C GLU A 29 7.52 -12.73 5.33
N ALA A 30 6.46 -11.92 5.43
CA ALA A 30 5.82 -11.62 6.70
C ALA A 30 5.27 -12.87 7.38
N GLU A 31 4.65 -13.76 6.62
CA GLU A 31 4.12 -15.04 7.11
C GLU A 31 5.24 -15.97 7.57
N ASN A 32 6.28 -16.17 6.75
CA ASN A 32 7.40 -17.06 7.06
C ASN A 32 8.18 -16.63 8.31
N ARG A 33 8.31 -15.32 8.54
CA ARG A 33 9.07 -14.75 9.66
C ARG A 33 8.20 -14.32 10.84
N LYS A 34 6.88 -14.53 10.77
CA LYS A 34 5.90 -14.08 11.78
C LYS A 34 6.03 -12.58 12.08
N HIS A 35 6.22 -11.78 11.03
CA HIS A 35 6.29 -10.32 11.08
C HIS A 35 4.93 -9.69 10.74
N TYR A 36 4.76 -8.42 11.09
CA TYR A 36 3.62 -7.65 10.58
C TYR A 36 3.84 -7.27 9.11
N LEU A 37 2.78 -7.30 8.30
CA LEU A 37 2.78 -6.70 6.97
C LEU A 37 2.13 -5.31 7.05
N ARG A 38 2.84 -4.28 6.56
CA ARG A 38 2.30 -2.91 6.44
C ARG A 38 2.40 -2.42 5.00
N PRO A 39 1.26 -2.36 4.28
CA PRO A 39 1.20 -1.73 2.98
C PRO A 39 1.18 -0.21 3.13
N ILE A 40 2.04 0.51 2.40
CA ILE A 40 2.15 1.97 2.46
C ILE A 40 2.04 2.60 1.07
N TYR A 41 1.60 3.85 1.03
CA TYR A 41 1.78 4.73 -0.13
C TYR A 41 2.27 6.10 0.34
N VAL A 42 3.27 6.66 -0.34
CA VAL A 42 3.86 7.96 0.04
C VAL A 42 3.48 9.01 -0.99
N ILE A 43 2.72 10.01 -0.55
CA ILE A 43 2.34 11.16 -1.39
C ILE A 43 3.44 12.22 -1.27
N ASP A 44 4.01 12.63 -2.40
CA ASP A 44 4.92 13.78 -2.47
C ASP A 44 4.16 15.06 -2.04
N PRO A 45 4.64 15.83 -1.04
CA PRO A 45 4.01 17.08 -0.63
C PRO A 45 3.78 18.07 -1.77
N ASN A 46 4.63 18.05 -2.80
CA ASN A 46 4.58 18.94 -3.96
C ASN A 46 3.80 18.37 -5.15
N ILE A 47 3.07 17.26 -4.97
CA ILE A 47 2.37 16.58 -6.07
C ILE A 47 1.37 17.48 -6.81
N LYS A 48 0.72 18.40 -6.09
CA LYS A 48 -0.26 19.35 -6.65
C LYS A 48 0.35 20.28 -7.70
N ASN A 49 1.64 20.60 -7.58
CA ASN A 49 2.35 21.49 -8.50
C ASN A 49 2.88 20.75 -9.74
N ARG A 50 2.90 19.41 -9.71
CA ARG A 50 3.45 18.55 -10.78
C ARG A 50 2.39 17.81 -11.57
N VAL A 51 1.17 17.74 -11.04
CA VAL A 51 0.11 16.86 -11.55
C VAL A 51 -1.21 17.64 -11.67
N GLY A 52 -1.82 17.60 -12.85
CA GLY A 52 -3.13 18.22 -13.07
C GLY A 52 -4.25 17.59 -12.24
N LEU A 53 -5.32 18.36 -12.01
CA LEU A 53 -6.43 18.01 -11.11
C LEU A 53 -7.06 16.64 -11.42
N ASN A 54 -7.26 16.31 -12.70
CA ASN A 54 -7.88 15.04 -13.10
C ASN A 54 -7.04 13.83 -12.68
N ARG A 55 -5.71 13.90 -12.87
CA ARG A 55 -4.80 12.82 -12.51
C ARG A 55 -4.65 12.71 -10.99
N LEU A 56 -4.66 13.85 -10.27
CA LEU A 56 -4.67 13.83 -8.81
C LEU A 56 -5.96 13.21 -8.26
N ARG A 57 -7.13 13.58 -8.82
CA ARG A 57 -8.41 12.98 -8.44
C ARG A 57 -8.42 11.47 -8.67
N PHE A 58 -7.97 11.03 -9.84
CA PHE A 58 -7.87 9.61 -10.17
C PHE A 58 -6.97 8.87 -9.17
N LEU A 59 -5.79 9.42 -8.87
CA LEU A 59 -4.88 8.84 -7.86
C LEU A 59 -5.56 8.68 -6.50
N LEU A 60 -6.20 9.73 -5.99
CA LEU A 60 -6.88 9.67 -4.69
C LEU A 60 -8.00 8.63 -4.66
N GLN A 61 -8.78 8.52 -5.74
CA GLN A 61 -9.83 7.50 -5.88
C GLN A 61 -9.23 6.08 -5.90
N SER A 62 -8.13 5.88 -6.63
CA SER A 62 -7.42 4.58 -6.64
C SER A 62 -6.85 4.21 -5.27
N LEU A 63 -6.31 5.18 -4.51
CA LEU A 63 -5.82 4.94 -3.16
C LEU A 63 -6.96 4.61 -2.18
N GLN A 64 -8.11 5.26 -2.33
CA GLN A 64 -9.29 4.97 -1.51
C GLN A 64 -9.84 3.56 -1.80
N ASP A 65 -9.92 3.16 -3.06
CA ASP A 65 -10.30 1.80 -3.46
C ASP A 65 -9.29 0.76 -2.94
N LEU A 66 -7.99 1.04 -3.04
CA LEU A 66 -6.94 0.19 -2.50
C LEU A 66 -7.06 0.00 -0.98
N ASP A 67 -7.28 1.08 -0.21
CA ASP A 67 -7.49 1.00 1.24
C ASP A 67 -8.73 0.18 1.59
N MET A 68 -9.85 0.39 0.88
CA MET A 68 -11.07 -0.39 1.08
C MET A 68 -10.85 -1.88 0.85
N ASN A 69 -10.15 -2.24 -0.24
CA ASN A 69 -9.80 -3.61 -0.55
C ASN A 69 -8.88 -4.24 0.50
N LEU A 70 -7.96 -3.48 1.11
CA LEU A 70 -7.11 -3.93 2.22
C LEU A 70 -7.91 -4.11 3.51
N ARG A 71 -8.85 -3.21 3.83
CA ARG A 71 -9.73 -3.29 5.00
C ARG A 71 -10.62 -4.52 4.98
N ASN A 72 -11.15 -4.88 3.81
CA ASN A 72 -11.92 -6.11 3.61
C ASN A 72 -11.10 -7.38 3.94
N ARG A 73 -9.78 -7.27 4.04
CA ARG A 73 -8.85 -8.36 4.40
C ARG A 73 -8.20 -8.16 5.77
N ASN A 74 -8.84 -7.40 6.66
CA ASN A 74 -8.34 -7.07 8.00
C ASN A 74 -6.97 -6.36 8.02
N SER A 75 -6.67 -5.61 6.96
CA SER A 75 -5.48 -4.75 6.85
C SER A 75 -5.92 -3.29 6.61
N ARG A 76 -4.98 -2.41 6.27
CA ARG A 76 -5.24 -1.03 5.82
C ARG A 76 -4.05 -0.48 5.05
N LEU A 77 -4.27 0.58 4.31
CA LEU A 77 -3.20 1.41 3.76
C LEU A 77 -2.69 2.37 4.85
N TYR A 78 -1.38 2.36 5.10
CA TYR A 78 -0.71 3.19 6.10
C TYR A 78 -0.03 4.42 5.49
#